data_AF-A0A7T4B0V3-F1
#
_entry.id   AF-A0A7T4B0V3-F1
#
_cell.length_a   1.000
_cell.length_b   1.000
_cell.length_c   1.000
_cell.angle_alpha   90.00
_cell.angle_beta   90.00
_cell.angle_gamma   90.00
#
_symmetry.space_group_name_H-M   'P 1'
#
loop_
_entity.id
_entity.type
_entity.pdbx_description
1 polymer ?
#
loop_
_entity_poly.entity_id
_entity_poly.type
_entity_poly.pdbx_seq_one_letter_code
_entity_poly.pdbx_strand_id
1 'polypeptide(L)'
;MKTKNYLFGIIVSFALAGLVAALGLVAVFSDNLGWGMVALLSYGVLFGGPLAILLALTWIVYLLRDRGHVPGRIHALLFLPTLLALMIVPVNEEIRQGRADRFRDANPAIAESHVNFSGRTIWLDYRAASSSSGGGSPYMEPASADNIQFSRFLRYPTANTLAEGGFPYEGARLKADVSRYAYSSSDGAPSTTLPLRQLPAPALDALRPAFRYGDAGLLLYQYFHYADHVEVAPSLARFAATTEDAMTAARIAGLAIVSLENYTPQTIARLEINGQTLDLAYAARSMAGQRCDPVRGGSPAMLDLQQALRVRWQTLEEPARWHEASVMVPAFGAASQADPDKGLMRVRLYVLPDGAVAAERFREIRLRGGELAIRATGLPAAAQPHAACGGAYGGAYAGYNPQTVKLLAN
;
A
#
# COMPACT_ATOMS: atom_id res chain seq x y z
N MET A 1 45.30 24.80 40.49
CA MET A 1 45.58 23.75 39.48
C MET A 1 45.34 24.30 38.09
N LYS A 2 46.39 24.47 37.27
CA LYS A 2 46.34 25.29 36.06
C LYS A 2 46.05 24.44 34.82
N THR A 3 44.98 24.74 34.10
CA THR A 3 44.59 24.16 32.80
C THR A 3 45.74 24.15 31.79
N LYS A 4 46.71 25.07 31.97
CA LYS A 4 47.99 25.15 31.25
C LYS A 4 48.75 23.81 31.17
N ASN A 5 48.64 22.94 32.18
CA ASN A 5 49.36 21.66 32.22
C ASN A 5 48.79 20.59 31.27
N TYR A 6 47.62 20.85 30.66
CA TYR A 6 46.91 19.96 29.72
C TYR A 6 46.67 20.63 28.36
N LEU A 7 47.25 21.83 28.15
CA LEU A 7 46.95 22.68 27.02
C LEU A 7 47.25 22.00 25.68
N PHE A 8 48.32 21.21 25.61
CA PHE A 8 48.70 20.49 24.40
C PHE A 8 47.61 19.51 23.95
N GLY A 9 47.15 18.61 24.83
CA GLY A 9 46.06 17.68 24.51
C GLY A 9 44.75 18.40 24.18
N ILE A 10 44.47 19.53 24.85
CA ILE A 10 43.30 20.36 24.54
C ILE A 10 43.42 20.94 23.11
N ILE A 11 44.57 21.49 22.72
CA ILE A 11 44.80 21.99 21.36
C ILE A 11 44.62 20.88 20.33
N VAL A 12 45.20 19.70 20.57
CA VAL A 12 45.05 18.53 19.68
C VAL A 12 43.58 18.12 19.57
N SER A 13 42.83 18.13 20.67
CA SER A 13 41.39 17.86 20.68
C SER A 13 40.61 18.86 19.81
N PHE A 14 40.85 20.16 19.98
CA PHE A 14 40.19 21.18 19.16
C PHE A 14 40.60 21.13 17.69
N ALA A 15 41.86 20.79 17.38
CA ALA A 15 42.32 20.59 16.01
C ALA A 15 41.64 19.39 15.35
N LEU A 16 41.53 18.27 16.08
CA LEU A 16 40.80 17.08 15.64
C LEU A 16 39.31 17.40 15.45
N ALA A 17 38.69 18.05 16.42
CA ALA A 17 37.29 18.47 16.36
C ALA A 17 37.04 19.42 15.17
N GLY A 18 37.92 20.38 14.92
CA GLY A 18 37.84 21.29 13.79
C GLY A 18 37.92 20.56 12.44
N LEU A 19 38.84 19.60 12.32
CA LEU A 19 38.96 18.75 11.13
C LEU A 19 37.69 17.90 10.92
N VAL A 20 37.24 17.19 11.95
CA VAL A 20 36.03 16.35 11.89
C VAL A 20 34.80 17.19 11.58
N ALA A 21 34.67 18.38 12.19
CA ALA A 21 33.57 19.29 11.93
C ALA A 21 33.61 19.82 10.49
N ALA A 22 34.78 20.21 9.98
CA ALA A 22 34.92 20.64 8.59
C ALA A 22 34.52 19.53 7.61
N LEU A 23 35.01 18.30 7.81
CA LEU A 23 34.65 17.16 6.97
C LEU A 23 33.16 16.83 7.09
N GLY A 24 32.60 16.86 8.30
CA GLY A 24 31.17 16.64 8.57
C GLY A 24 30.28 17.70 7.91
N LEU A 25 30.66 18.97 7.97
CA LEU A 25 29.92 20.06 7.31
C LEU A 25 29.97 19.91 5.78
N VAL A 26 31.13 19.57 5.21
CA VAL A 26 31.23 19.29 3.76
C VAL A 26 30.35 18.10 3.39
N ALA A 27 30.33 17.04 4.21
CA ALA A 27 29.46 15.88 4.00
C ALA A 27 27.96 16.24 4.02
N VAL A 28 27.57 17.19 4.89
CA VAL A 28 26.17 17.61 5.07
C VAL A 28 25.70 18.58 3.99
N PHE A 29 26.53 19.55 3.60
CA PHE A 29 26.13 20.63 2.69
C PHE A 29 26.41 20.36 1.21
N SER A 30 27.13 19.28 0.89
CA SER A 30 27.40 18.91 -0.50
C SER A 30 26.39 17.89 -0.99
N ASP A 31 25.54 18.29 -1.92
CA ASP A 31 24.62 17.37 -2.59
C ASP A 31 25.40 16.39 -3.48
N ASN A 32 25.00 15.11 -3.48
CA ASN A 32 25.50 14.07 -4.39
C ASN A 32 27.03 13.93 -4.44
N LEU A 33 27.68 13.84 -3.28
CA LEU A 33 29.14 13.67 -3.17
C LEU A 33 29.72 12.52 -4.00
N GLY A 34 28.97 11.43 -4.25
CA GLY A 34 29.45 10.29 -5.04
C GLY A 34 30.83 9.81 -4.57
N TRP A 35 31.81 9.79 -5.47
CA TRP A 35 33.23 9.48 -5.15
C TRP A 35 33.89 10.49 -4.20
N GLY A 36 33.37 11.70 -4.07
CA GLY A 36 33.80 12.69 -3.08
C GLY A 36 33.61 12.23 -1.62
N MET A 37 32.70 11.29 -1.35
CA MET A 37 32.61 10.65 -0.03
C MET A 37 33.87 9.85 0.31
N VAL A 38 34.45 9.16 -0.69
CA VAL A 38 35.70 8.40 -0.52
C VAL A 38 36.86 9.34 -0.21
N ALA A 39 36.91 10.51 -0.86
CA ALA A 39 37.89 11.53 -0.54
C ALA A 39 37.73 12.03 0.91
N LEU A 40 36.51 12.37 1.35
CA LEU A 40 36.24 12.82 2.73
C LEU A 40 36.66 11.78 3.77
N LEU A 41 36.32 10.51 3.55
CA LEU A 41 36.74 9.41 4.42
C LEU A 41 38.26 9.25 4.43
N SER A 42 38.92 9.38 3.27
CA SER A 42 40.38 9.30 3.16
C SER A 42 41.08 10.43 3.91
N TYR A 43 40.58 11.68 3.82
CA TYR A 43 41.07 12.80 4.62
C TYR A 43 40.87 12.58 6.12
N GLY A 44 39.71 12.01 6.50
CA GLY A 44 39.42 11.63 7.89
C GLY A 44 40.42 10.61 8.44
N VAL A 45 40.77 9.58 7.66
CA VAL A 45 41.76 8.57 8.06
C VAL A 45 43.18 9.15 8.07
N LEU A 46 43.57 9.86 7.02
CA LEU A 46 44.94 10.34 6.81
C LEU A 46 45.35 11.42 7.82
N PHE A 47 44.44 12.32 8.18
CA PHE A 47 44.73 13.43 9.09
C PHE A 47 44.05 13.28 10.45
N GLY A 48 42.80 12.78 10.48
CA GLY A 48 42.07 12.56 11.73
C GLY A 48 42.59 11.37 12.53
N GLY A 49 42.98 10.27 11.86
CA GLY A 49 43.55 9.09 12.51
C GLY A 49 44.81 9.39 13.34
N PRO A 50 45.84 10.04 12.76
CA PRO A 50 47.03 10.44 13.51
C PRO A 50 46.73 11.40 14.66
N LEU A 51 45.83 12.38 14.46
CA LEU A 51 45.41 13.31 15.51
C LEU A 51 44.68 12.59 16.66
N ALA A 52 43.84 11.60 16.35
CA ALA A 52 43.17 10.78 17.36
C ALA A 52 44.16 9.89 18.13
N ILE A 53 45.14 9.30 17.46
CA ILE A 53 46.22 8.55 18.12
C ILE A 53 47.02 9.47 19.04
N LEU A 54 47.39 10.67 18.57
CA LEU A 54 48.10 11.66 19.37
C LEU A 54 47.27 12.10 20.59
N LEU A 55 45.97 12.32 20.42
CA LEU A 55 45.05 12.65 21.52
C LEU A 55 44.96 11.50 22.54
N ALA A 56 44.88 10.25 22.08
CA ALA A 56 44.85 9.08 22.97
C ALA A 56 46.16 8.92 23.75
N LEU A 57 47.30 9.06 23.09
CA LEU A 57 48.62 8.99 23.72
C LEU A 57 48.81 10.10 24.75
N THR A 58 48.44 11.34 24.41
CA THR A 58 48.54 12.48 25.36
C THR A 58 47.63 12.29 26.56
N TRP A 59 46.42 11.77 26.36
CA TRP A 59 45.51 11.42 27.44
C TRP A 59 46.08 10.35 28.37
N ILE A 60 46.67 9.28 27.82
CA ILE A 60 47.35 8.23 28.61
C ILE A 60 48.51 8.82 29.43
N VAL A 61 49.33 9.68 28.81
CA VAL A 61 50.43 10.36 29.52
C VAL A 61 49.91 11.21 30.68
N TYR A 62 48.79 11.93 30.51
CA TYR A 62 48.18 12.69 31.60
C TYR A 62 47.67 11.80 32.73
N LEU A 63 47.06 10.66 32.41
CA LEU A 63 46.63 9.67 33.40
C LEU A 63 47.81 9.09 34.18
N LEU A 64 48.90 8.73 33.50
CA LEU A 64 50.10 8.18 34.15
C LEU A 64 50.81 9.23 35.02
N ARG A 65 50.99 10.46 34.50
CA ARG A 65 51.63 11.57 35.22
C ARG A 65 50.88 11.92 36.51
N ASP A 66 49.55 11.98 36.43
CA ASP A 66 48.70 12.41 37.55
C ASP A 66 48.14 11.22 38.35
N ARG A 67 48.69 10.00 38.15
CA ARG A 67 48.28 8.75 38.82
C ARG A 67 46.76 8.54 38.81
N GLY A 68 46.10 8.81 37.68
CA GLY A 68 44.65 8.69 37.51
C GLY A 68 43.81 9.83 38.09
N HIS A 69 44.40 10.84 38.74
CA HIS A 69 43.68 11.95 39.37
C HIS A 69 43.44 13.14 38.42
N VAL A 70 43.21 12.87 37.13
CA VAL A 70 42.92 13.90 36.13
C VAL A 70 41.51 14.46 36.37
N PRO A 71 41.30 15.79 36.43
CA PRO A 71 39.98 16.36 36.67
C PRO A 71 38.97 16.03 35.56
N GLY A 72 37.72 15.76 35.92
CA GLY A 72 36.64 15.48 34.96
C GLY A 72 36.48 16.55 33.86
N ARG A 73 36.68 17.84 34.19
CA ARG A 73 36.66 18.93 33.20
C ARG A 73 37.73 18.80 32.11
N ILE A 74 38.89 18.20 32.42
CA ILE A 74 39.95 17.97 31.44
C ILE A 74 39.57 16.80 30.53
N HIS A 75 39.00 15.73 31.07
CA HIS A 75 38.40 14.67 30.25
C HIS A 75 37.34 15.23 29.29
N ALA A 76 36.46 16.10 29.79
CA ALA A 76 35.47 16.77 28.94
C ALA A 76 36.13 17.61 27.85
N LEU A 77 37.13 18.44 28.16
CA LEU A 77 37.83 19.26 27.16
C LEU A 77 38.65 18.44 26.14
N LEU A 78 39.08 17.23 26.50
CA LEU A 78 39.82 16.35 25.59
C LEU A 78 38.90 15.61 24.62
N PHE A 79 37.67 15.27 25.02
CA PHE A 79 36.81 14.39 24.21
C PHE A 79 35.52 15.05 23.72
N LEU A 80 34.91 15.95 24.49
CA LEU A 80 33.61 16.55 24.16
C LEU A 80 33.63 17.33 22.82
N PRO A 81 34.65 18.15 22.48
CA PRO A 81 34.67 18.85 21.19
C PRO A 81 34.62 17.88 20.00
N THR A 82 35.42 16.81 20.05
CA THR A 82 35.46 15.79 18.99
C THR A 82 34.17 14.98 18.94
N LEU A 83 33.60 14.62 20.10
CA LEU A 83 32.31 13.92 20.17
C LEU A 83 31.18 14.77 19.58
N LEU A 84 31.13 16.07 19.87
CA LEU A 84 30.16 16.99 19.27
C LEU A 84 30.35 17.09 17.75
N ALA A 85 31.59 17.16 17.26
CA ALA A 85 31.88 17.17 15.83
C ALA A 85 31.45 15.87 15.12
N LEU A 86 31.65 14.72 15.76
CA LEU A 86 31.19 13.42 15.24
C LEU A 86 29.67 13.32 15.15
N MET A 87 28.92 14.06 15.98
CA MET A 87 27.46 14.07 15.96
C MET A 87 26.86 14.87 14.79
N ILE A 88 27.63 15.68 14.07
CA ILE A 88 27.12 16.53 12.97
C ILE A 88 26.41 15.70 11.89
N VAL A 89 27.04 14.62 11.43
CA VAL A 89 26.49 13.75 10.38
C VAL A 89 25.25 12.98 10.86
N PRO A 90 25.27 12.21 11.98
CA PRO A 90 24.10 11.45 12.41
C PRO A 90 22.92 12.36 12.80
N VAL A 91 23.16 13.51 13.45
CA VAL A 91 22.08 14.46 13.78
C VAL A 91 21.48 15.05 12.51
N ASN A 92 22.30 15.42 11.52
CA ASN A 92 21.78 15.90 10.24
C ASN A 92 20.96 14.81 9.53
N GLU A 93 21.42 13.56 9.55
CA GLU A 93 20.69 12.44 8.95
C GLU A 93 19.35 12.21 9.66
N GLU A 94 19.31 12.24 10.99
CA GLU A 94 18.07 12.15 11.76
C GLU A 94 17.10 13.31 11.45
N ILE A 95 17.61 14.54 11.30
CA ILE A 95 16.80 15.69 10.86
C ILE A 95 16.27 15.49 9.44
N ARG A 96 17.11 14.99 8.51
CA ARG A 96 16.71 14.73 7.12
C ARG A 96 15.66 13.63 7.05
N GLN A 97 15.86 12.52 7.75
CA GLN A 97 14.90 11.43 7.87
C GLN A 97 13.61 11.94 8.48
N GLY A 98 13.67 12.64 9.61
CA GLY A 98 12.48 13.22 10.24
C GLY A 98 11.75 14.26 9.38
N ARG A 99 12.43 14.97 8.48
CA ARG A 99 11.77 15.84 7.47
C ARG A 99 11.14 15.01 6.35
N ALA A 100 11.85 13.99 5.86
CA ALA A 100 11.36 13.10 4.81
C ALA A 100 10.14 12.28 5.29
N ASP A 101 10.14 11.83 6.55
CA ASP A 101 9.02 11.12 7.19
C ASP A 101 7.82 12.04 7.28
N ARG A 102 7.97 13.23 7.86
CA ARG A 102 6.89 14.23 7.90
C ARG A 102 6.35 14.59 6.51
N PHE A 103 7.23 14.68 5.52
CA PHE A 103 6.81 14.93 4.14
C PHE A 103 5.98 13.77 3.59
N ARG A 104 6.43 12.52 3.79
CA ARG A 104 5.71 11.30 3.35
C ARG A 104 4.40 11.09 4.08
N ASP A 105 4.33 11.41 5.37
CA ASP A 105 3.11 11.33 6.17
C ASP A 105 2.05 12.33 5.68
N ALA A 106 2.48 13.54 5.34
CA ALA A 106 1.60 14.57 4.78
C ALA A 106 1.25 14.32 3.31
N ASN A 107 2.14 13.67 2.56
CA ASN A 107 2.02 13.42 1.13
C ASN A 107 2.24 11.91 0.86
N PRO A 108 1.25 11.08 1.18
CA PRO A 108 1.38 9.64 1.05
C PRO A 108 1.47 9.21 -0.41
N ALA A 109 2.05 8.03 -0.65
CA ALA A 109 1.98 7.39 -1.95
C ALA A 109 0.54 6.99 -2.28
N ILE A 110 0.12 7.20 -3.53
CA ILE A 110 -1.24 6.93 -3.99
C ILE A 110 -1.25 5.71 -4.90
N ALA A 111 -2.12 4.75 -4.60
CA ALA A 111 -2.31 3.59 -5.45
C ALA A 111 -3.30 3.88 -6.59
N GLU A 112 -2.88 3.56 -7.81
CA GLU A 112 -3.68 3.69 -9.02
C GLU A 112 -3.79 2.33 -9.73
N SER A 113 -4.96 2.06 -10.30
CA SER A 113 -5.22 0.91 -11.16
C SER A 113 -5.96 1.39 -12.41
N HIS A 114 -5.44 1.06 -13.58
CA HIS A 114 -5.98 1.54 -14.86
C HIS A 114 -6.56 0.38 -15.66
N VAL A 115 -7.73 0.62 -16.24
CA VAL A 115 -8.49 -0.31 -17.09
C VAL A 115 -8.77 0.37 -18.43
N ASN A 116 -8.33 -0.26 -19.52
CA ASN A 116 -8.45 0.32 -20.86
C ASN A 116 -9.72 -0.13 -21.59
N PHE A 117 -10.80 0.64 -21.45
CA PHE A 117 -12.07 0.47 -22.17
C PHE A 117 -12.15 1.25 -23.49
N SER A 118 -11.07 1.91 -23.92
CA SER A 118 -11.13 2.89 -25.00
C SER A 118 -11.13 2.29 -26.40
N GLY A 119 -10.84 0.99 -26.52
CA GLY A 119 -10.69 0.30 -27.80
C GLY A 119 -9.40 0.64 -28.56
N ARG A 120 -8.50 1.45 -27.99
CA ARG A 120 -7.19 1.81 -28.58
C ARG A 120 -6.07 1.68 -27.56
N THR A 121 -4.83 1.57 -28.03
CA THR A 121 -3.65 1.63 -27.16
C THR A 121 -3.57 3.03 -26.52
N ILE A 122 -3.36 3.08 -25.21
CA ILE A 122 -3.22 4.33 -24.45
C ILE A 122 -1.87 4.35 -23.74
N TRP A 123 -1.33 5.56 -23.57
CA TRP A 123 -0.10 5.82 -22.82
C TRP A 123 -0.45 6.66 -21.58
N LEU A 124 -0.27 6.09 -20.41
CA LEU A 124 -0.70 6.66 -19.14
C LEU A 124 0.24 7.79 -18.70
N ASP A 125 -0.24 8.69 -17.85
CA ASP A 125 0.62 9.67 -17.19
C ASP A 125 1.44 8.97 -16.10
N TYR A 126 2.70 8.66 -16.43
CA TYR A 126 3.63 7.98 -15.54
C TYR A 126 4.52 8.95 -14.73
N ARG A 127 4.26 10.26 -14.78
CA ARG A 127 5.03 11.23 -14.01
C ARG A 127 4.88 10.94 -12.51
N ALA A 128 6.01 10.82 -11.82
CA ALA A 128 6.06 10.47 -10.41
C ALA A 128 5.43 9.08 -10.07
N ALA A 129 5.21 8.23 -11.07
CA ALA A 129 4.77 6.86 -10.88
C ALA A 129 5.97 5.91 -10.74
N SER A 130 5.81 4.85 -9.95
CA SER A 130 6.76 3.75 -9.85
C SER A 130 6.07 2.43 -10.18
N SER A 131 6.58 1.73 -11.19
CA SER A 131 6.11 0.38 -11.57
C SER A 131 6.74 -0.74 -10.73
N SER A 132 7.85 -0.47 -10.04
CA SER A 132 8.57 -1.48 -9.23
C SER A 132 7.75 -2.05 -8.07
N SER A 133 6.66 -1.37 -7.71
CA SER A 133 5.77 -1.75 -6.59
C SER A 133 4.48 -2.44 -7.03
N GLY A 134 4.17 -2.52 -8.33
CA GLY A 134 2.85 -2.97 -8.82
C GLY A 134 2.80 -3.63 -10.20
N GLY A 135 3.92 -3.74 -10.91
CA GLY A 135 3.99 -4.38 -12.24
C GLY A 135 3.33 -3.58 -13.37
N GLY A 136 2.91 -2.34 -13.11
CA GLY A 136 2.24 -1.49 -14.10
C GLY A 136 3.13 -1.13 -15.28
N SER A 137 2.49 -0.96 -16.44
CA SER A 137 3.10 -0.50 -17.69
C SER A 137 2.67 0.94 -18.01
N PRO A 138 3.58 1.78 -18.55
CA PRO A 138 3.25 3.12 -19.03
C PRO A 138 2.33 3.13 -20.25
N TYR A 139 2.17 1.98 -20.92
CA TYR A 139 1.23 1.81 -22.01
C TYR A 139 0.28 0.64 -21.71
N MET A 140 -0.94 0.75 -22.25
CA MET A 140 -1.93 -0.31 -22.20
C MET A 140 -2.51 -0.51 -23.59
N GLU A 141 -2.44 -1.75 -24.07
CA GLU A 141 -3.24 -2.18 -25.22
C GLU A 141 -4.74 -2.13 -24.90
N PRO A 142 -5.63 -2.10 -25.92
CA PRO A 142 -7.05 -2.28 -25.68
C PRO A 142 -7.29 -3.52 -24.82
N ALA A 143 -8.11 -3.39 -23.77
CA ALA A 143 -8.37 -4.53 -22.93
C ALA A 143 -9.14 -5.60 -23.72
N SER A 144 -8.73 -6.86 -23.56
CA SER A 144 -9.31 -8.00 -24.27
C SER A 144 -9.32 -9.22 -23.34
N ALA A 145 -10.09 -10.25 -23.68
CA ALA A 145 -10.10 -11.50 -22.91
C ALA A 145 -8.69 -12.13 -22.78
N ASP A 146 -7.83 -11.89 -23.78
CA ASP A 146 -6.43 -12.34 -23.78
C ASP A 146 -5.54 -11.47 -22.89
N ASN A 147 -5.80 -10.17 -22.81
CA ASN A 147 -5.11 -9.22 -21.93
C ASN A 147 -6.03 -8.72 -20.80
N ILE A 148 -6.09 -9.52 -19.73
CA ILE A 148 -6.88 -9.21 -18.52
C ILE A 148 -6.15 -8.32 -17.51
N GLN A 149 -4.93 -7.88 -17.83
CA GLN A 149 -4.10 -7.17 -16.86
C GLN A 149 -4.50 -5.70 -16.79
N PHE A 150 -4.66 -5.24 -15.55
CA PHE A 150 -4.76 -3.81 -15.25
C PHE A 150 -3.34 -3.25 -15.09
N SER A 151 -3.12 -1.99 -15.48
CA SER A 151 -1.87 -1.32 -15.15
C SER A 151 -1.97 -0.74 -13.74
N ARG A 152 -1.15 -1.23 -12.81
CA ARG A 152 -1.18 -0.82 -11.40
C ARG A 152 0.17 -0.26 -10.98
N PHE A 153 0.16 0.91 -10.36
CA PHE A 153 1.37 1.56 -9.87
C PHE A 153 1.08 2.46 -8.68
N LEU A 154 2.15 2.84 -7.98
CA LEU A 154 2.12 3.83 -6.92
C LEU A 154 2.62 5.16 -7.47
N ARG A 155 1.90 6.24 -7.20
CA ARG A 155 2.33 7.61 -7.49
C ARG A 155 2.89 8.24 -6.22
N TYR A 156 4.12 8.73 -6.29
CA TYR A 156 4.85 9.32 -5.18
C TYR A 156 4.96 10.82 -5.34
N PRO A 157 4.33 11.62 -4.48
CA PRO A 157 4.53 13.06 -4.51
C PRO A 157 5.99 13.38 -4.19
N THR A 158 6.57 14.32 -4.93
CA THR A 158 7.86 14.94 -4.65
C THR A 158 7.67 16.42 -4.36
N ALA A 159 8.62 17.05 -3.67
CA ALA A 159 8.58 18.49 -3.41
C ALA A 159 8.41 19.31 -4.71
N ASN A 160 9.09 18.90 -5.79
CA ASN A 160 9.02 19.57 -7.09
C ASN A 160 7.62 19.42 -7.72
N THR A 161 7.09 18.20 -7.77
CA THR A 161 5.76 17.95 -8.37
C THR A 161 4.62 18.65 -7.64
N LEU A 162 4.77 18.85 -6.32
CA LEU A 162 3.82 19.62 -5.53
C LEU A 162 3.96 21.13 -5.77
N ALA A 163 5.20 21.63 -5.81
CA ALA A 163 5.48 23.05 -6.07
C ALA A 163 5.03 23.51 -7.46
N GLU A 164 5.16 22.63 -8.47
CA GLU A 164 4.68 22.88 -9.84
C GLU A 164 3.16 22.73 -9.98
N GLY A 165 2.46 22.28 -8.93
CA GLY A 165 1.01 22.04 -8.97
C GLY A 165 0.57 20.84 -9.82
N GLY A 166 1.51 20.11 -10.41
CA GLY A 166 1.24 19.02 -11.35
C GLY A 166 0.76 17.70 -10.71
N PHE A 167 0.85 17.56 -9.39
CA PHE A 167 0.37 16.36 -8.69
C PHE A 167 -1.15 16.42 -8.47
N PRO A 168 -1.93 15.42 -8.91
CA PRO A 168 -3.40 15.50 -8.93
C PRO A 168 -4.07 15.28 -7.57
N TYR A 169 -3.31 14.84 -6.55
CA TYR A 169 -3.85 14.54 -5.22
C TYR A 169 -3.46 15.60 -4.18
N GLU A 170 -4.28 15.74 -3.16
CA GLU A 170 -4.02 16.48 -1.94
C GLU A 170 -4.17 15.52 -0.75
N GLY A 171 -3.05 15.23 -0.07
CA GLY A 171 -2.98 14.13 0.88
C GLY A 171 -3.37 12.81 0.19
N ALA A 172 -4.38 12.11 0.73
CA ALA A 172 -4.90 10.86 0.16
C ALA A 172 -6.02 11.05 -0.88
N ARG A 173 -6.45 12.28 -1.15
CA ARG A 173 -7.66 12.58 -1.93
C ARG A 173 -7.33 13.15 -3.30
N LEU A 174 -8.05 12.72 -4.33
CA LEU A 174 -8.01 13.39 -5.62
C LEU A 174 -8.58 14.81 -5.45
N LYS A 175 -7.90 15.81 -5.99
CA LYS A 175 -8.36 17.20 -5.87
C LYS A 175 -9.67 17.41 -6.63
N ALA A 176 -10.57 18.21 -6.07
CA ALA A 176 -11.91 18.41 -6.63
C ALA A 176 -11.92 19.17 -7.98
N ASP A 177 -10.87 19.92 -8.27
CA ASP A 177 -10.71 20.71 -9.50
C ASP A 177 -10.13 19.88 -10.68
N VAL A 178 -9.67 18.65 -10.42
CA VAL A 178 -9.16 17.74 -11.47
C VAL A 178 -10.32 17.21 -12.30
N SER A 179 -10.58 17.88 -13.41
CA SER A 179 -11.69 17.60 -14.34
C SER A 179 -11.25 16.97 -15.66
N ARG A 180 -9.94 16.73 -15.84
CA ARG A 180 -9.37 16.14 -17.05
C ARG A 180 -8.24 15.17 -16.73
N TYR A 181 -8.09 14.15 -17.56
CA TYR A 181 -6.97 13.22 -17.53
C TYR A 181 -6.09 13.46 -18.75
N ALA A 182 -4.81 13.77 -18.52
CA ALA A 182 -3.83 13.94 -19.57
C ALA A 182 -3.12 12.61 -19.83
N TYR A 183 -3.07 12.18 -21.08
CA TYR A 183 -2.28 11.03 -21.50
C TYR A 183 -0.85 11.46 -21.84
N SER A 184 0.06 10.49 -21.86
CA SER A 184 1.40 10.67 -22.44
C SER A 184 1.42 10.17 -23.89
N SER A 185 2.50 10.41 -24.61
CA SER A 185 2.86 9.70 -25.85
C SER A 185 3.93 8.65 -25.57
N SER A 186 4.31 7.87 -26.58
CA SER A 186 5.30 6.79 -26.47
C SER A 186 6.71 7.26 -26.05
N ASP A 187 7.03 8.53 -26.32
CA ASP A 187 8.25 9.22 -25.92
C ASP A 187 8.12 9.92 -24.54
N GLY A 188 6.96 9.79 -23.88
CA GLY A 188 6.67 10.39 -22.58
C GLY A 188 6.25 11.85 -22.61
N ALA A 189 6.06 12.46 -23.78
CA ALA A 189 5.56 13.83 -23.90
C ALA A 189 4.05 13.91 -23.58
N PRO A 190 3.51 15.08 -23.19
CA PRO A 190 2.08 15.27 -23.04
C PRO A 190 1.33 15.03 -24.35
N SER A 191 0.21 14.31 -24.28
CA SER A 191 -0.62 13.92 -25.42
C SER A 191 -2.06 14.43 -25.25
N THR A 192 -3.01 13.71 -25.84
CA THR A 192 -4.44 14.01 -25.74
C THR A 192 -4.91 14.07 -24.30
N THR A 193 -5.96 14.86 -24.07
CA THR A 193 -6.56 15.04 -22.75
C THR A 193 -8.06 14.79 -22.86
N LEU A 194 -8.59 13.91 -22.02
CA LEU A 194 -10.02 13.60 -21.97
C LEU A 194 -10.68 14.16 -20.70
N PRO A 195 -12.00 14.43 -20.73
CA PRO A 195 -12.75 14.74 -19.51
C PRO A 195 -12.60 13.61 -18.47
N LEU A 196 -12.42 13.99 -17.21
CA LEU A 196 -12.35 13.08 -16.08
C LEU A 196 -13.59 13.26 -15.20
N ARG A 197 -14.31 12.17 -14.94
CA ARG A 197 -15.44 12.12 -14.01
C ARG A 197 -15.00 11.44 -12.73
N GLN A 198 -15.12 12.15 -11.62
CA GLN A 198 -14.81 11.60 -10.30
C GLN A 198 -16.07 10.96 -9.70
N LEU A 199 -15.95 9.71 -9.25
CA LEU A 199 -17.00 9.06 -8.47
C LEU A 199 -16.83 9.35 -6.97
N PRO A 200 -17.90 9.23 -6.17
CA PRO A 200 -17.83 9.43 -4.74
C PRO A 200 -16.83 8.48 -4.07
N ALA A 201 -16.05 9.01 -3.12
CA ALA A 201 -15.15 8.20 -2.31
C ALA A 201 -15.93 7.34 -1.29
N PRO A 202 -15.43 6.13 -0.94
CA PRO A 202 -16.04 5.32 0.11
C PRO A 202 -15.92 6.03 1.45
N ALA A 203 -16.91 5.80 2.33
CA ALA A 203 -16.86 6.31 3.69
C ALA A 203 -15.78 5.58 4.49
N LEU A 204 -14.74 6.30 4.90
CA LEU A 204 -13.60 5.72 5.62
C LEU A 204 -13.69 5.87 7.14
N ASP A 205 -14.63 6.65 7.66
CA ASP A 205 -14.67 7.03 9.08
C ASP A 205 -14.75 5.82 10.02
N ALA A 206 -15.48 4.78 9.62
CA ALA A 206 -15.59 3.54 10.38
C ALA A 206 -14.30 2.69 10.36
N LEU A 207 -13.45 2.85 9.33
CA LEU A 207 -12.23 2.07 9.10
C LEU A 207 -11.00 2.69 9.77
N ARG A 208 -10.92 4.02 9.83
CA ARG A 208 -9.77 4.77 10.37
C ARG A 208 -9.31 4.32 11.75
N PRO A 209 -10.18 4.06 12.75
CA PRO A 209 -9.73 3.64 14.08
C PRO A 209 -8.96 2.31 14.06
N ALA A 210 -9.26 1.43 13.10
CA ALA A 210 -8.61 0.14 12.93
C ALA A 210 -7.37 0.19 12.00
N PHE A 211 -7.17 1.29 11.26
CA PHE A 211 -6.08 1.44 10.30
C PHE A 211 -5.21 2.67 10.58
N ARG A 212 -4.04 2.42 11.17
CA ARG A 212 -3.15 3.49 11.67
C ARG A 212 -2.25 4.14 10.62
N TYR A 213 -2.27 3.66 9.38
CA TYR A 213 -1.34 4.09 8.32
C TYR A 213 -1.93 5.18 7.39
N GLY A 214 -3.05 5.79 7.77
CA GLY A 214 -3.70 6.89 7.04
C GLY A 214 -4.60 6.44 5.88
N ASP A 215 -5.43 7.36 5.39
CA ASP A 215 -6.47 7.06 4.39
C ASP A 215 -5.90 6.52 3.06
N ALA A 216 -4.70 6.93 2.66
CA ALA A 216 -4.09 6.49 1.39
C ALA A 216 -3.85 4.98 1.34
N GLY A 217 -3.54 4.35 2.48
CA GLY A 217 -3.37 2.90 2.53
C GLY A 217 -4.68 2.11 2.45
N LEU A 218 -5.83 2.78 2.62
CA LEU A 218 -7.17 2.18 2.47
C LEU A 218 -7.76 2.42 1.09
N LEU A 219 -7.16 3.29 0.27
CA LEU A 219 -7.72 3.74 -1.00
C LEU A 219 -6.94 3.20 -2.19
N LEU A 220 -7.68 2.80 -3.22
CA LEU A 220 -7.19 2.58 -4.57
C LEU A 220 -8.02 3.43 -5.52
N TYR A 221 -7.34 4.23 -6.36
CA TYR A 221 -8.00 4.98 -7.43
C TYR A 221 -8.03 4.13 -8.70
N GLN A 222 -9.23 3.70 -9.09
CA GLN A 222 -9.44 2.93 -10.31
C GLN A 222 -9.84 3.86 -11.45
N TYR A 223 -9.01 3.96 -12.48
CA TYR A 223 -9.25 4.73 -13.68
C TYR A 223 -9.79 3.82 -14.80
N PHE A 224 -11.01 4.09 -15.24
CA PHE A 224 -11.65 3.44 -16.38
C PHE A 224 -11.57 4.36 -17.59
N HIS A 225 -10.77 3.97 -18.58
CA HIS A 225 -10.49 4.79 -19.76
C HIS A 225 -11.46 4.42 -20.89
N TYR A 226 -12.50 5.21 -21.11
CA TYR A 226 -13.42 5.04 -22.25
C TYR A 226 -12.89 5.77 -23.49
N ALA A 227 -13.60 5.63 -24.61
CA ALA A 227 -13.21 6.26 -25.88
C ALA A 227 -13.23 7.80 -25.80
N ASP A 228 -14.19 8.36 -25.08
CA ASP A 228 -14.49 9.81 -25.03
C ASP A 228 -14.24 10.45 -23.66
N HIS A 229 -14.10 9.67 -22.59
CA HIS A 229 -13.89 10.17 -21.23
C HIS A 229 -13.12 9.17 -20.36
N VAL A 230 -12.73 9.62 -19.17
CA VAL A 230 -12.16 8.78 -18.11
C VAL A 230 -13.06 8.89 -16.89
N GLU A 231 -13.34 7.75 -16.24
CA GLU A 231 -13.94 7.75 -14.90
C GLU A 231 -12.89 7.34 -13.88
N VAL A 232 -12.85 8.03 -12.75
CA VAL A 232 -12.00 7.65 -11.61
C VAL A 232 -12.87 7.31 -10.42
N ALA A 233 -12.70 6.08 -9.93
CA ALA A 233 -13.42 5.54 -8.79
C ALA A 233 -12.45 5.34 -7.62
N PRO A 234 -12.52 6.15 -6.56
CA PRO A 234 -11.89 5.80 -5.30
C PRO A 234 -12.60 4.55 -4.76
N SER A 235 -11.84 3.52 -4.42
CA SER A 235 -12.34 2.23 -3.92
C SER A 235 -11.53 1.80 -2.71
N LEU A 236 -12.08 0.90 -1.90
CA LEU A 236 -11.30 0.32 -0.81
C LEU A 236 -10.25 -0.63 -1.37
N ALA A 237 -8.98 -0.37 -1.05
CA ALA A 237 -7.89 -1.25 -1.43
C ALA A 237 -8.04 -2.62 -0.76
N ARG A 238 -7.65 -3.68 -1.46
CA ARG A 238 -7.64 -5.03 -0.89
C ARG A 238 -6.76 -5.07 0.36
N PHE A 239 -7.28 -5.65 1.43
CA PHE A 239 -6.54 -5.75 2.67
C PHE A 239 -5.41 -6.78 2.57
N ALA A 240 -4.23 -6.37 3.02
CA ALA A 240 -3.20 -7.32 3.40
C ALA A 240 -3.68 -8.13 4.62
N ALA A 241 -3.16 -9.34 4.83
CA ALA A 241 -3.57 -10.22 5.93
C ALA A 241 -3.56 -9.52 7.31
N THR A 242 -2.52 -8.75 7.61
CA THR A 242 -2.40 -7.99 8.86
C THR A 242 -3.47 -6.90 9.02
N THR A 243 -3.92 -6.31 7.90
CA THR A 243 -5.01 -5.34 7.91
C THR A 243 -6.35 -6.04 8.07
N GLU A 244 -6.55 -7.18 7.40
CA GLU A 244 -7.77 -7.99 7.57
C GLU A 244 -7.94 -8.45 9.02
N ASP A 245 -6.86 -8.89 9.69
CA ASP A 245 -6.85 -9.25 11.11
C ASP A 245 -7.25 -8.05 11.99
N ALA A 246 -6.68 -6.87 11.74
CA ALA A 246 -7.01 -5.65 12.48
C ALA A 246 -8.48 -5.23 12.30
N MET A 247 -8.99 -5.31 11.07
CA MET A 247 -10.39 -5.01 10.74
C MET A 247 -11.36 -6.01 11.38
N THR A 248 -10.98 -7.30 11.39
CA THR A 248 -11.71 -8.37 12.07
C THR A 248 -11.80 -8.11 13.57
N ALA A 249 -10.66 -7.78 14.19
CA ALA A 249 -10.61 -7.48 15.62
C ALA A 249 -11.44 -6.23 15.99
N ALA A 250 -11.50 -5.25 15.11
CA ALA A 250 -12.27 -4.02 15.29
C ALA A 250 -13.80 -4.20 15.14
N ARG A 251 -14.26 -5.34 14.58
CA ARG A 251 -15.69 -5.68 14.42
C ARG A 251 -16.51 -4.58 13.74
N ILE A 252 -15.99 -4.06 12.64
CA ILE A 252 -16.58 -2.93 11.93
C ILE A 252 -17.93 -3.33 11.34
N ALA A 253 -18.98 -2.63 11.75
CA ALA A 253 -20.34 -2.89 11.27
C ALA A 253 -20.44 -2.63 9.76
N GLY A 254 -21.06 -3.55 9.03
CA GLY A 254 -21.25 -3.46 7.58
C GLY A 254 -20.00 -3.77 6.75
N LEU A 255 -18.83 -3.97 7.34
CA LEU A 255 -17.65 -4.36 6.56
C LEU A 255 -17.75 -5.83 6.13
N ALA A 256 -17.61 -6.08 4.83
CA ALA A 256 -17.55 -7.42 4.26
C ALA A 256 -16.44 -7.53 3.21
N ILE A 257 -15.84 -8.72 3.10
CA ILE A 257 -14.95 -9.07 1.98
C ILE A 257 -15.76 -9.76 0.89
N VAL A 258 -15.78 -9.16 -0.29
CA VAL A 258 -16.53 -9.64 -1.44
C VAL A 258 -15.61 -10.34 -2.44
N SER A 259 -15.92 -11.58 -2.78
CA SER A 259 -15.30 -12.33 -3.86
C SER A 259 -16.29 -12.54 -5.02
N LEU A 260 -15.78 -12.65 -6.24
CA LEU A 260 -16.57 -12.83 -7.46
C LEU A 260 -16.19 -14.14 -8.15
N GLU A 261 -17.20 -14.94 -8.50
CA GLU A 261 -17.10 -16.02 -9.47
C GLU A 261 -17.92 -15.66 -10.71
N ASN A 262 -17.26 -15.60 -11.85
CA ASN A 262 -17.87 -15.23 -13.12
C ASN A 262 -18.13 -16.49 -13.95
N TYR A 263 -19.38 -16.83 -14.20
CA TYR A 263 -19.79 -17.93 -15.08
C TYR A 263 -20.34 -17.44 -16.43
N THR A 264 -20.32 -16.13 -16.68
CA THR A 264 -20.69 -15.56 -17.99
C THR A 264 -19.60 -15.86 -19.03
N PRO A 265 -19.90 -15.84 -20.33
CA PRO A 265 -18.87 -15.97 -21.37
C PRO A 265 -17.94 -14.75 -21.47
N GLN A 266 -18.28 -13.62 -20.85
CA GLN A 266 -17.57 -12.34 -20.96
C GLN A 266 -16.64 -12.11 -19.77
N THR A 267 -15.62 -11.29 -19.94
CA THR A 267 -14.63 -10.99 -18.89
C THR A 267 -15.05 -9.76 -18.11
N ILE A 268 -15.38 -9.91 -16.83
CA ILE A 268 -15.82 -8.78 -15.99
C ILE A 268 -14.61 -7.95 -15.55
N ALA A 269 -14.59 -6.66 -15.85
CA ALA A 269 -13.46 -5.78 -15.53
C ALA A 269 -13.79 -4.63 -14.58
N ARG A 270 -15.08 -4.34 -14.40
CA ARG A 270 -15.57 -3.40 -13.39
C ARG A 270 -16.76 -4.02 -12.69
N LEU A 271 -16.76 -3.97 -11.37
CA LEU A 271 -17.86 -4.44 -10.53
C LEU A 271 -18.17 -3.37 -9.50
N GLU A 272 -19.45 -3.06 -9.34
CA GLU A 272 -19.92 -2.17 -8.30
C GLU A 272 -21.09 -2.77 -7.52
N ILE A 273 -21.11 -2.47 -6.22
CA ILE A 273 -22.19 -2.87 -5.32
C ILE A 273 -22.70 -1.64 -4.60
N ASN A 274 -23.99 -1.34 -4.76
CA ASN A 274 -24.64 -0.15 -4.18
C ASN A 274 -23.87 1.15 -4.51
N GLY A 275 -23.27 1.23 -5.71
CA GLY A 275 -22.47 2.37 -6.17
C GLY A 275 -21.01 2.40 -5.68
N GLN A 276 -20.56 1.43 -4.88
CA GLN A 276 -19.16 1.28 -4.51
C GLN A 276 -18.43 0.41 -5.53
N THR A 277 -17.36 0.94 -6.15
CA THR A 277 -16.50 0.16 -7.04
C THR A 277 -15.59 -0.76 -6.23
N LEU A 278 -15.49 -2.03 -6.65
CA LEU A 278 -14.64 -3.04 -6.02
C LEU A 278 -13.30 -3.18 -6.74
N ASP A 279 -12.23 -3.46 -5.99
CA ASP A 279 -10.90 -3.77 -6.53
C ASP A 279 -10.78 -5.25 -6.96
N LEU A 280 -11.10 -5.53 -8.22
CA LEU A 280 -10.99 -6.90 -8.75
C LEU A 280 -9.54 -7.42 -8.82
N ALA A 281 -8.52 -6.56 -8.62
CA ALA A 281 -7.10 -6.79 -8.90
C ALA A 281 -6.76 -7.01 -10.37
N TYR A 282 -7.56 -7.81 -11.08
CA TYR A 282 -7.49 -8.10 -12.51
C TYR A 282 -8.90 -8.39 -13.04
N ALA A 283 -9.08 -8.43 -14.37
CA ALA A 283 -10.37 -8.75 -14.95
C ALA A 283 -10.77 -10.22 -14.66
N ALA A 284 -11.98 -10.43 -14.15
CA ALA A 284 -12.51 -11.72 -13.77
C ALA A 284 -12.95 -12.51 -15.01
N ARG A 285 -12.14 -13.50 -15.40
CA ARG A 285 -12.40 -14.43 -16.51
C ARG A 285 -13.57 -15.36 -16.22
N SER A 286 -14.15 -15.89 -17.29
CA SER A 286 -15.14 -16.96 -17.19
C SER A 286 -14.54 -18.21 -16.54
N MET A 287 -15.26 -18.72 -15.55
CA MET A 287 -15.02 -20.00 -14.87
C MET A 287 -15.87 -21.13 -15.48
N ALA A 288 -16.71 -20.83 -16.47
CA ALA A 288 -17.54 -21.84 -17.12
C ALA A 288 -16.67 -22.93 -17.76
N GLY A 289 -16.88 -24.19 -17.38
CA GLY A 289 -16.11 -25.33 -17.88
C GLY A 289 -14.65 -25.41 -17.38
N GLN A 290 -14.23 -24.52 -16.48
CA GLN A 290 -12.90 -24.58 -15.86
C GLN A 290 -12.85 -25.65 -14.77
N ARG A 291 -11.65 -26.14 -14.46
CA ARG A 291 -11.44 -26.98 -13.26
C ARG A 291 -11.64 -26.13 -12.01
N CYS A 292 -12.03 -26.77 -10.90
CA CYS A 292 -12.14 -26.07 -9.62
C CYS A 292 -10.80 -25.48 -9.22
N ASP A 293 -10.69 -24.16 -9.33
CA ASP A 293 -9.61 -23.34 -8.79
C ASP A 293 -10.24 -22.20 -7.99
N PRO A 294 -10.49 -22.41 -6.68
CA PRO A 294 -11.25 -21.49 -5.88
C PRO A 294 -10.45 -20.20 -5.65
N VAL A 295 -10.98 -19.09 -6.17
CA VAL A 295 -10.38 -17.76 -6.04
C VAL A 295 -10.21 -17.43 -4.55
N ARG A 296 -8.96 -17.12 -4.16
CA ARG A 296 -8.62 -16.69 -2.81
C ARG A 296 -8.55 -15.16 -2.72
N GLY A 297 -9.11 -14.63 -1.64
CA GLY A 297 -9.17 -13.20 -1.38
C GLY A 297 -10.42 -12.52 -1.96
N GLY A 298 -10.54 -11.23 -1.70
CA GLY A 298 -11.67 -10.42 -2.16
C GLY A 298 -11.42 -8.94 -1.89
N SER A 299 -12.40 -8.14 -2.27
CA SER A 299 -12.40 -6.70 -2.02
C SER A 299 -13.21 -6.36 -0.79
N PRO A 300 -12.70 -5.51 0.12
CA PRO A 300 -13.52 -4.95 1.17
C PRO A 300 -14.59 -4.02 0.61
N ALA A 301 -15.78 -4.05 1.22
CA ALA A 301 -16.89 -3.16 0.90
C ALA A 301 -17.73 -2.90 2.16
N MET A 302 -18.34 -1.72 2.24
CA MET A 302 -19.28 -1.36 3.30
C MET A 302 -20.71 -1.69 2.84
N LEU A 303 -21.27 -2.79 3.32
CA LEU A 303 -22.54 -3.35 2.86
C LEU A 303 -23.52 -3.55 4.02
N ASP A 304 -24.76 -3.09 3.84
CA ASP A 304 -25.89 -3.56 4.63
C ASP A 304 -26.44 -4.86 4.01
N LEU A 305 -26.02 -5.99 4.57
CA LEU A 305 -26.42 -7.31 4.06
C LEU A 305 -27.82 -7.74 4.52
N GLN A 306 -28.58 -6.86 5.18
CA GLN A 306 -30.02 -7.07 5.45
C GLN A 306 -30.89 -6.57 4.30
N GLN A 307 -30.32 -5.79 3.37
CA GLN A 307 -30.99 -5.27 2.20
C GLN A 307 -30.52 -6.00 0.94
N ALA A 308 -31.34 -5.96 -0.11
CA ALA A 308 -30.92 -6.43 -1.42
C ALA A 308 -29.77 -5.56 -1.93
N LEU A 309 -28.71 -6.22 -2.41
CA LEU A 309 -27.57 -5.54 -3.00
C LEU A 309 -27.84 -5.28 -4.48
N ARG A 310 -27.65 -4.03 -4.90
CA ARG A 310 -27.63 -3.64 -6.32
C ARG A 310 -26.24 -3.89 -6.87
N VAL A 311 -26.09 -4.92 -7.68
CA VAL A 311 -24.83 -5.31 -8.30
C VAL A 311 -24.85 -4.88 -9.76
N ARG A 312 -23.85 -4.11 -10.18
CA ARG A 312 -23.68 -3.74 -11.59
C ARG A 312 -22.25 -4.02 -12.06
N TRP A 313 -22.08 -4.42 -13.31
CA TRP A 313 -20.78 -4.72 -13.86
C TRP A 313 -20.64 -4.33 -15.33
N GLN A 314 -19.39 -4.18 -15.76
CA GLN A 314 -19.01 -4.01 -17.15
C GLN A 314 -17.98 -5.05 -17.53
N THR A 315 -17.98 -5.41 -18.80
CA THR A 315 -17.11 -6.43 -19.37
C THR A 315 -16.07 -5.80 -20.29
N LEU A 316 -14.98 -6.52 -20.56
CA LEU A 316 -13.96 -6.07 -21.52
C LEU A 316 -14.52 -6.02 -22.94
N GLU A 317 -15.45 -6.92 -23.25
CA GLU A 317 -16.03 -7.10 -24.57
C GLU A 317 -17.11 -6.05 -24.89
N GLU A 318 -17.89 -5.61 -23.88
CA GLU A 318 -18.94 -4.59 -24.02
C GLU A 318 -18.74 -3.45 -23.00
N PRO A 319 -17.63 -2.68 -23.08
CA PRO A 319 -17.26 -1.74 -22.03
C PRO A 319 -18.23 -0.56 -21.87
N ALA A 320 -19.03 -0.24 -22.89
CA ALA A 320 -20.04 0.81 -22.82
C ALA A 320 -21.36 0.35 -22.17
N ARG A 321 -21.54 -0.96 -21.98
CA ARG A 321 -22.79 -1.54 -21.48
C ARG A 321 -22.66 -1.87 -20.00
N TRP A 322 -23.63 -1.38 -19.23
CA TRP A 322 -23.83 -1.83 -17.85
C TRP A 322 -24.78 -3.01 -17.82
N HIS A 323 -24.37 -4.05 -17.10
CA HIS A 323 -25.23 -5.12 -16.65
C HIS A 323 -25.59 -4.86 -15.18
N GLU A 324 -26.78 -5.29 -14.78
CA GLU A 324 -27.28 -5.03 -13.44
C GLU A 324 -28.16 -6.18 -12.94
N ALA A 325 -28.03 -6.51 -11.67
CA ALA A 325 -28.88 -7.45 -10.96
C ALA A 325 -29.10 -7.00 -9.51
N SER A 326 -30.20 -7.46 -8.93
CA SER A 326 -30.49 -7.32 -7.50
C SER A 326 -30.32 -8.69 -6.84
N VAL A 327 -29.56 -8.76 -5.75
CA VAL A 327 -29.30 -10.02 -5.06
C VAL A 327 -29.51 -9.89 -3.56
N MET A 328 -30.27 -10.81 -2.98
CA MET A 328 -30.40 -10.94 -1.53
C MET A 328 -29.28 -11.85 -1.02
N VAL A 329 -28.52 -11.39 -0.03
CA VAL A 329 -27.46 -12.21 0.58
C VAL A 329 -28.07 -13.04 1.71
N PRO A 330 -28.07 -14.39 1.64
CA PRO A 330 -28.69 -15.22 2.66
C PRO A 330 -28.10 -14.96 4.05
N ALA A 331 -28.96 -14.96 5.07
CA ALA A 331 -28.54 -14.84 6.46
C ALA A 331 -28.08 -16.20 7.01
N PHE A 332 -27.21 -16.18 8.02
CA PHE A 332 -26.88 -17.39 8.77
C PHE A 332 -28.05 -17.83 9.64
N GLY A 333 -28.15 -19.14 9.88
CA GLY A 333 -29.10 -19.72 10.80
C GLY A 333 -28.78 -19.41 12.26
N ALA A 334 -29.66 -19.87 13.17
CA ALA A 334 -29.55 -19.64 14.61
C ALA A 334 -28.24 -20.20 15.20
N ALA A 335 -27.65 -21.23 14.59
CA ALA A 335 -26.40 -21.83 15.03
C ALA A 335 -25.22 -20.84 15.04
N SER A 336 -25.26 -19.82 14.18
CA SER A 336 -24.23 -18.77 14.14
C SER A 336 -24.15 -17.90 15.39
N GLN A 337 -25.21 -17.87 16.21
CA GLN A 337 -25.19 -17.11 17.46
C GLN A 337 -24.22 -17.71 18.48
N ALA A 338 -24.01 -19.02 18.43
CA ALA A 338 -23.09 -19.75 19.32
C ALA A 338 -21.62 -19.69 18.88
N ASP A 339 -21.31 -19.09 17.72
CA ASP A 339 -19.93 -19.03 17.24
C ASP A 339 -19.02 -18.28 18.23
N PRO A 340 -17.84 -18.85 18.58
CA PRO A 340 -16.92 -18.27 19.57
C PRO A 340 -16.26 -16.96 19.08
N ASP A 341 -16.17 -16.79 17.77
CA ASP A 341 -15.77 -15.57 17.08
C ASP A 341 -16.79 -15.25 16.00
N LYS A 342 -16.99 -13.97 15.72
CA LYS A 342 -17.88 -13.49 14.66
C LYS A 342 -17.16 -13.25 13.34
N GLY A 343 -15.81 -13.23 13.33
CA GLY A 343 -14.98 -13.13 12.14
C GLY A 343 -15.30 -11.91 11.26
N LEU A 344 -14.57 -11.74 10.17
CA LEU A 344 -14.98 -10.78 9.14
C LEU A 344 -16.02 -11.43 8.23
N MET A 345 -17.08 -10.69 7.91
CA MET A 345 -18.10 -11.20 7.00
C MET A 345 -17.53 -11.34 5.59
N ARG A 346 -17.85 -12.44 4.91
CA ARG A 346 -17.46 -12.66 3.52
C ARG A 346 -18.68 -12.96 2.67
N VAL A 347 -18.70 -12.41 1.46
CA VAL A 347 -19.78 -12.61 0.48
C VAL A 347 -19.14 -13.09 -0.81
N ARG A 348 -19.62 -14.20 -1.33
CA ARG A 348 -19.24 -14.68 -2.66
C ARG A 348 -20.39 -14.45 -3.62
N LEU A 349 -20.14 -13.66 -4.65
CA LEU A 349 -21.08 -13.39 -5.74
C LEU A 349 -20.82 -14.35 -6.89
N TYR A 350 -21.90 -14.89 -7.45
CA TYR A 350 -21.91 -15.77 -8.60
C TYR A 350 -22.66 -15.07 -9.72
N VAL A 351 -21.96 -14.62 -10.76
CA VAL A 351 -22.60 -14.05 -11.95
C VAL A 351 -22.83 -15.16 -12.95
N LEU A 352 -24.10 -15.45 -13.23
CA LEU A 352 -24.55 -16.63 -13.97
C LEU A 352 -24.68 -16.36 -15.48
N PRO A 353 -24.69 -17.40 -16.35
CA PRO A 353 -24.73 -17.22 -17.80
C PRO A 353 -25.95 -16.45 -18.34
N ASP A 354 -27.07 -16.47 -17.60
CA ASP A 354 -28.30 -15.75 -17.92
C ASP A 354 -28.29 -14.28 -17.46
N GLY A 355 -27.19 -13.84 -16.84
CA GLY A 355 -27.05 -12.51 -16.26
C GLY A 355 -27.66 -12.36 -14.87
N ALA A 356 -28.19 -13.41 -14.26
CA ALA A 356 -28.59 -13.38 -12.86
C ALA A 356 -27.37 -13.37 -11.93
N VAL A 357 -27.54 -12.85 -10.72
CA VAL A 357 -26.51 -12.88 -9.67
C VAL A 357 -27.05 -13.62 -8.46
N ALA A 358 -26.30 -14.62 -8.01
CA ALA A 358 -26.54 -15.31 -6.75
C ALA A 358 -25.46 -14.96 -5.73
N ALA A 359 -25.76 -15.12 -4.44
CA ALA A 359 -24.82 -14.81 -3.37
C ALA A 359 -24.76 -15.92 -2.33
N GLU A 360 -23.55 -16.22 -1.86
CA GLU A 360 -23.28 -17.02 -0.67
C GLU A 360 -22.67 -16.13 0.41
N ARG A 361 -23.11 -16.31 1.66
CA ARG A 361 -22.49 -15.68 2.82
C ARG A 361 -21.64 -16.71 3.55
N PHE A 362 -20.42 -16.34 3.91
CA PHE A 362 -19.55 -17.19 4.71
C PHE A 362 -18.64 -16.41 5.66
N ARG A 363 -18.09 -17.11 6.65
CA ARG A 363 -17.17 -16.58 7.66
C ARG A 363 -16.11 -17.61 8.00
N GLU A 364 -14.92 -17.09 8.25
CA GLU A 364 -13.81 -17.83 8.85
C GLU A 364 -13.85 -17.64 10.37
N ILE A 365 -13.83 -18.74 11.11
CA ILE A 365 -13.99 -18.76 12.58
C ILE A 365 -12.84 -19.54 13.18
N ARG A 366 -12.17 -18.98 14.18
CA ARG A 366 -11.21 -19.73 15.01
C ARG A 366 -11.93 -20.36 16.20
N LEU A 367 -11.89 -21.69 16.28
CA LEU A 367 -12.44 -22.44 17.41
C LEU A 367 -11.56 -22.29 18.65
N ARG A 368 -12.08 -22.69 19.83
CA ARG A 368 -11.37 -22.57 21.12
C ARG A 368 -10.02 -23.30 21.19
N GLY A 369 -9.75 -24.23 20.27
CA GLY A 369 -8.46 -24.91 20.12
C GLY A 369 -7.53 -24.33 19.04
N GLY A 370 -7.86 -23.17 18.46
CA GLY A 370 -7.11 -22.54 17.37
C GLY A 370 -7.37 -23.12 15.98
N GLU A 371 -8.14 -24.21 15.87
CA GLU A 371 -8.58 -24.79 14.60
C GLU A 371 -9.43 -23.78 13.80
N LEU A 372 -9.20 -23.73 12.48
CA LEU A 372 -10.01 -22.93 11.57
C LEU A 372 -11.28 -23.70 11.19
N ALA A 373 -12.41 -23.00 11.22
CA ALA A 373 -13.69 -23.51 10.76
C ALA A 373 -14.38 -22.48 9.85
N ILE A 374 -15.19 -22.97 8.93
CA ILE A 374 -15.99 -22.16 8.01
C ILE A 374 -17.45 -22.31 8.39
N ARG A 375 -18.17 -21.20 8.49
CA ARG A 375 -19.63 -21.19 8.45
C ARG A 375 -20.05 -20.57 7.13
N ALA A 376 -20.88 -21.27 6.36
CA ALA A 376 -21.35 -20.81 5.07
C ALA A 376 -22.85 -21.09 4.92
N THR A 377 -23.56 -20.24 4.19
CA THR A 377 -24.96 -20.47 3.82
C THR A 377 -25.12 -21.56 2.76
N GLY A 378 -24.01 -21.95 2.13
CA GLY A 378 -23.94 -22.98 1.10
C GLY A 378 -24.06 -22.41 -0.31
N LEU A 379 -23.60 -23.21 -1.29
CA LEU A 379 -23.67 -22.90 -2.71
C LEU A 379 -25.14 -22.67 -3.15
N PRO A 380 -25.49 -21.49 -3.69
CA PRO A 380 -26.84 -21.18 -4.12
C PRO A 380 -27.34 -22.15 -5.20
N ALA A 381 -28.62 -22.55 -5.12
CA ALA A 381 -29.22 -23.52 -6.05
C ALA A 381 -29.05 -23.13 -7.53
N ALA A 382 -29.19 -21.84 -7.86
CA ALA A 382 -29.00 -21.33 -9.22
C ALA A 382 -27.54 -21.45 -9.72
N ALA A 383 -26.56 -21.46 -8.81
CA ALA A 383 -25.14 -21.60 -9.16
C ALA A 383 -24.69 -23.07 -9.23
N GLN A 384 -25.42 -24.02 -8.62
CA GLN A 384 -25.06 -25.44 -8.58
C GLN A 384 -24.78 -26.08 -9.95
N PRO A 385 -25.57 -25.80 -11.02
CA PRO A 385 -25.32 -26.39 -12.34
C PRO A 385 -24.02 -25.90 -13.00
N HIS A 386 -23.49 -24.77 -12.55
CA HIS A 386 -22.35 -24.09 -13.16
C HIS A 386 -21.08 -24.21 -12.34
N ALA A 387 -21.22 -24.32 -11.02
CA ALA A 387 -20.11 -24.28 -10.08
C ALA A 387 -19.12 -25.42 -10.34
N ALA A 388 -17.91 -25.06 -10.77
CA ALA A 388 -16.81 -26.00 -10.95
C ALA A 388 -16.39 -26.65 -9.61
N CYS A 389 -16.61 -25.93 -8.51
CA CYS A 389 -16.31 -26.34 -7.14
C CYS A 389 -17.58 -26.86 -6.42
N GLY A 390 -18.18 -27.93 -6.93
CA GLY A 390 -19.49 -28.46 -6.49
C GLY A 390 -19.44 -29.91 -6.00
N GLY A 391 -18.92 -30.15 -4.79
CA GLY A 391 -19.12 -31.40 -4.04
C GLY A 391 -20.25 -31.27 -3.00
N ALA A 392 -20.42 -32.28 -2.13
CA ALA A 392 -21.40 -32.27 -1.03
C ALA A 392 -21.27 -31.08 -0.04
N TYR A 393 -20.15 -30.36 -0.10
CA TYR A 393 -19.83 -29.18 0.70
C TYR A 393 -19.45 -27.96 -0.19
N GLY A 394 -19.96 -27.91 -1.43
CA GLY A 394 -19.59 -26.92 -2.46
C GLY A 394 -19.79 -25.45 -2.08
N GLY A 395 -19.23 -24.56 -2.89
CA GLY A 395 -19.23 -23.10 -2.62
C GLY A 395 -17.94 -22.62 -1.96
N ALA A 396 -18.03 -21.64 -1.07
CA ALA A 396 -16.87 -21.02 -0.43
C ALA A 396 -15.95 -22.02 0.30
N TYR A 397 -16.52 -23.07 0.90
CA TYR A 397 -15.76 -24.10 1.60
C TYR A 397 -14.86 -24.95 0.69
N ALA A 398 -15.18 -25.06 -0.60
CA ALA A 398 -14.35 -25.81 -1.55
C ALA A 398 -12.92 -25.24 -1.70
N GLY A 399 -12.68 -24.01 -1.24
CA GLY A 399 -11.36 -23.39 -1.17
C GLY A 399 -10.44 -23.85 -0.04
N TYR A 400 -10.96 -24.63 0.92
CA TYR A 400 -10.24 -25.01 2.13
C TYR A 400 -9.87 -26.50 2.13
N ASN A 401 -8.79 -26.83 2.84
CA ASN A 401 -8.40 -28.22 3.03
C ASN A 401 -9.34 -28.88 4.08
N PRO A 402 -10.15 -29.88 3.69
CA PRO A 402 -11.12 -30.50 4.61
C PRO A 402 -10.47 -31.30 5.74
N GLN A 403 -9.17 -31.61 5.65
CA GLN A 403 -8.43 -32.28 6.71
C GLN A 403 -8.05 -31.34 7.86
N THR A 404 -7.95 -30.04 7.58
CA THR A 404 -7.49 -29.03 8.56
C THR A 404 -8.53 -27.97 8.87
N VAL A 405 -9.60 -27.88 8.08
CA VAL A 405 -10.66 -26.89 8.22
C VAL A 405 -12.01 -27.59 8.30
N LYS A 406 -12.81 -27.24 9.31
CA LYS A 406 -14.14 -27.82 9.52
C LYS A 406 -15.23 -26.95 8.91
N LEU A 407 -16.18 -27.54 8.18
CA LEU A 407 -17.43 -26.85 7.82
C LEU A 407 -18.43 -26.98 8.98
N LEU A 408 -18.92 -25.86 9.47
CA LEU A 408 -19.96 -25.78 10.48
C LEU A 408 -21.34 -25.80 9.81
N ALA A 409 -22.28 -26.54 10.40
CA ALA A 409 -23.67 -26.55 9.95
C ALA A 409 -24.29 -25.15 10.12
N ASN A 410 -24.93 -24.62 9.07
CA ASN A 410 -25.58 -23.31 9.06
C ASN A 410 -26.86 -23.26 9.91
#